data_AF-F8PYF3-F1
#
_entry.id   AF-F8PYF3-F1
#
_cell.length_a   1.000
_cell.length_b   1.000
_cell.length_c   1.000
_cell.angle_alpha   90.00
_cell.angle_beta   90.00
_cell.angle_gamma   90.00
#
_symmetry.space_group_name_H-M   'P 1'
#
loop_
_entity.id
_entity.type
_entity.pdbx_description
1 polymer ?
#
loop_
_entity_poly.entity_id
_entity_poly.type
_entity_poly.pdbx_seq_one_letter_code
_entity_poly.pdbx_strand_id
1 'polypeptide(L)'
;MSRSVGNEPDQYYLDFDAENYTAIWEPWSVNISKALDINKPEFQLCATAIDPLWPYNTTQAEDQFNCVTALAAGADDGNTVLTCSEHTYQYSVCDPTRAAVATLPNLVNHTRLAQYLDLWQPRIHSVREQLGPDSFLIGEFNSVSCSGRANVSNTFGQAMWLLDTTLYAASINVSRVYVHQGGPLALQSSTQLNHGGLSLYNLWYPVDNQNGPIQVFPAYSAYLFVSEAIGYSRSLKIANIFPGRQANGSTITTAGGDISAGQISVYGFWDELENPNLDYPSKLALLNLEIYNQTETTPRPNVTIDISAFLPFKNQEVTLRRLQAPGADVMTSNLTTWAGQNFASGVASGPLVEEIISTGKVEVEASSAVLVYW
;
A
#
# COMPACT_ATOMS: atom_id res chain seq x y z
N MET A 1 -9.89 13.97 11.81
CA MET A 1 -9.16 12.94 12.59
C MET A 1 -10.22 11.94 12.99
N SER A 2 -10.12 10.68 12.57
CA SER A 2 -11.08 9.64 12.93
C SER A 2 -10.65 8.93 14.22
N ARG A 3 -11.59 8.32 14.94
CA ARG A 3 -11.38 7.57 16.19
C ARG A 3 -11.76 6.11 15.99
N SER A 4 -10.93 5.19 16.45
CA SER A 4 -11.24 3.76 16.41
C SER A 4 -11.63 3.26 17.80
N VAL A 5 -12.63 2.37 17.87
CA VAL A 5 -13.01 1.65 19.09
C VAL A 5 -12.79 0.16 18.83
N GLY A 6 -11.79 -0.41 19.50
CA GLY A 6 -11.31 -1.75 19.21
C GLY A 6 -10.30 -1.80 18.06
N ASN A 7 -9.80 -3.01 17.82
CA ASN A 7 -8.80 -3.35 16.81
C ASN A 7 -8.93 -4.84 16.51
N GLU A 8 -9.15 -5.23 15.26
CA GLU A 8 -9.31 -6.63 14.83
C GLU A 8 -10.39 -7.40 15.61
N PRO A 9 -11.62 -6.88 15.70
CA PRO A 9 -12.70 -7.52 16.46
C PRO A 9 -13.06 -8.93 15.93
N ASP A 10 -12.82 -9.18 14.65
CA ASP A 10 -12.95 -10.49 13.98
C ASP A 10 -11.87 -11.51 14.38
N GLN A 11 -10.89 -11.10 15.19
CA GLN A 11 -9.87 -11.96 15.81
C GLN A 11 -10.08 -12.13 17.32
N TYR A 12 -11.15 -11.57 17.89
CA TYR A 12 -11.42 -11.71 19.32
C TYR A 12 -11.92 -13.11 19.65
N TYR A 13 -11.60 -13.59 20.85
CA TYR A 13 -12.13 -14.85 21.40
C TYR A 13 -13.66 -14.87 21.59
N LEU A 14 -14.30 -13.71 21.38
CA LEU A 14 -15.75 -13.54 21.43
C LEU A 14 -16.45 -13.97 20.14
N ASP A 15 -15.69 -14.34 19.10
CA ASP A 15 -16.20 -14.78 17.79
C ASP A 15 -17.26 -13.82 17.24
N PHE A 16 -16.87 -12.54 17.12
CA PHE A 16 -17.79 -11.51 16.67
C PHE A 16 -18.26 -11.73 15.22
N ASP A 17 -19.55 -11.55 15.02
CA ASP A 17 -20.20 -11.33 13.73
C ASP A 17 -20.62 -9.86 13.63
N ALA A 18 -21.22 -9.46 12.50
CA ALA A 18 -21.63 -8.09 12.30
C ALA A 18 -22.69 -7.61 13.31
N GLU A 19 -23.63 -8.48 13.69
CA GLU A 19 -24.75 -8.14 14.57
C GLU A 19 -24.27 -7.92 16.02
N ASN A 20 -23.53 -8.89 16.55
CA ASN A 20 -23.08 -8.84 17.94
C ASN A 20 -21.98 -7.79 18.16
N TYR A 21 -21.14 -7.52 17.15
CA TYR A 21 -20.18 -6.42 17.16
C TYR A 21 -20.92 -5.09 17.17
N THR A 22 -21.89 -4.91 16.27
CA THR A 22 -22.67 -3.66 16.14
C THR A 22 -23.44 -3.34 17.40
N ALA A 23 -24.08 -4.35 18.02
CA ALA A 23 -24.81 -4.20 19.27
C ALA A 23 -23.94 -3.66 20.44
N ILE A 24 -22.62 -3.78 20.35
CA ILE A 24 -21.67 -3.22 21.31
C ILE A 24 -21.08 -1.91 20.79
N TRP A 25 -20.64 -1.88 19.54
CA TRP A 25 -19.88 -0.77 18.97
C TRP A 25 -20.72 0.51 18.81
N GLU A 26 -21.96 0.40 18.32
CA GLU A 26 -22.84 1.56 18.10
C GLU A 26 -23.14 2.31 19.41
N PRO A 27 -23.54 1.65 20.52
CA PRO A 27 -23.78 2.36 21.76
C PRO A 27 -22.52 3.02 22.30
N TRP A 28 -21.34 2.44 22.06
CA TRP A 28 -20.06 3.05 22.46
C TRP A 28 -19.78 4.31 21.66
N SER A 29 -19.89 4.26 20.33
CA SER A 29 -19.62 5.42 19.48
C SER A 29 -20.59 6.58 19.79
N VAL A 30 -21.88 6.29 20.01
CA VAL A 30 -22.88 7.30 20.40
C VAL A 30 -22.61 7.87 21.79
N ASN A 31 -22.35 7.02 22.79
CA ASN A 31 -22.10 7.49 24.16
C ASN A 31 -20.80 8.31 24.25
N ILE A 32 -19.75 7.91 23.54
CA ILE A 32 -18.51 8.69 23.46
C ILE A 32 -18.77 10.02 22.77
N SER A 33 -19.52 10.04 21.65
CA SER A 33 -19.88 11.28 20.96
C SER A 33 -20.61 12.24 21.89
N LYS A 34 -21.62 11.74 22.62
CA LYS A 34 -22.37 12.54 23.60
C LYS A 34 -21.50 13.04 24.77
N ALA A 35 -20.63 12.18 25.31
CA ALA A 35 -19.78 12.54 26.43
C ALA A 35 -18.72 13.61 26.05
N LEU A 36 -18.33 13.65 24.78
CA LEU A 36 -17.32 14.57 24.25
C LEU A 36 -17.91 15.75 23.46
N ASP A 37 -19.24 15.89 23.42
CA ASP A 37 -19.96 16.91 22.63
C ASP A 37 -19.57 16.92 21.13
N ILE A 38 -19.40 15.72 20.55
CA ILE A 38 -19.11 15.52 19.13
C ILE A 38 -20.44 15.43 18.38
N ASN A 39 -20.70 16.44 17.53
CA ASN A 39 -21.95 16.60 16.79
C ASN A 39 -21.82 16.27 15.29
N LYS A 40 -20.87 15.39 14.93
CA LYS A 40 -20.57 14.97 13.56
C LYS A 40 -19.98 13.56 13.55
N PRO A 41 -20.03 12.83 12.42
CA PRO A 41 -19.33 11.57 12.30
C PRO A 41 -17.82 11.75 12.51
N GLU A 42 -17.23 10.93 13.38
CA GLU A 42 -15.80 10.96 13.70
C GLU A 42 -15.21 9.56 13.91
N PHE A 43 -16.01 8.48 13.82
CA PHE A 43 -15.56 7.14 14.14
C PHE A 43 -15.14 6.33 12.92
N GLN A 44 -14.17 5.46 13.14
CA GLN A 44 -13.69 4.44 12.23
C GLN A 44 -14.29 3.09 12.63
N LEU A 45 -15.11 2.54 11.74
CA LEU A 45 -15.80 1.26 11.93
C LEU A 45 -14.88 0.06 11.64
N CYS A 46 -15.14 -1.05 12.33
CA CYS A 46 -14.51 -2.38 12.17
C CYS A 46 -13.04 -2.46 12.58
N ALA A 47 -12.11 -2.03 11.74
CA ALA A 47 -10.69 -2.42 11.82
C ALA A 47 -10.51 -3.95 11.80
N THR A 48 -11.25 -4.66 10.93
CA THR A 48 -11.20 -6.12 10.77
C THR A 48 -9.93 -6.57 10.04
N ALA A 49 -9.38 -7.74 10.38
CA ALA A 49 -8.13 -8.26 9.82
C ALA A 49 -8.24 -9.50 8.92
N ILE A 50 -9.42 -10.12 8.83
CA ILE A 50 -9.63 -11.25 7.93
C ILE A 50 -9.87 -10.72 6.52
N ASP A 51 -8.96 -11.09 5.61
CA ASP A 51 -9.05 -10.79 4.18
C ASP A 51 -10.41 -11.21 3.57
N PRO A 52 -10.95 -10.49 2.57
CA PRO A 52 -12.14 -10.88 1.86
C PRO A 52 -11.97 -12.25 1.19
N LEU A 53 -13.03 -13.05 1.25
CA LEU A 53 -13.04 -14.38 0.64
C LEU A 53 -13.11 -14.33 -0.90
N TRP A 54 -12.42 -15.25 -1.55
CA TRP A 54 -12.58 -15.54 -2.97
C TRP A 54 -13.28 -16.91 -3.18
N PRO A 55 -14.25 -17.03 -4.09
CA PRO A 55 -14.88 -15.96 -4.87
C PRO A 55 -15.72 -15.00 -4.02
N TYR A 56 -15.65 -13.71 -4.32
CA TYR A 56 -16.30 -12.65 -3.53
C TYR A 56 -17.83 -12.64 -3.62
N ASN A 57 -18.42 -13.40 -4.57
CA ASN A 57 -19.85 -13.45 -4.86
C ASN A 57 -20.51 -14.74 -4.33
N THR A 58 -20.04 -15.22 -3.18
CA THR A 58 -20.62 -16.37 -2.49
C THR A 58 -21.32 -15.92 -1.22
N THR A 59 -22.34 -16.66 -0.77
CA THR A 59 -23.04 -16.37 0.50
C THR A 59 -22.07 -16.25 1.67
N GLN A 60 -21.03 -17.08 1.72
CA GLN A 60 -20.01 -16.99 2.78
C GLN A 60 -19.20 -15.69 2.72
N ALA A 61 -18.90 -15.16 1.52
CA ALA A 61 -18.20 -13.88 1.36
C ALA A 61 -19.11 -12.69 1.68
N GLU A 62 -20.40 -12.79 1.32
CA GLU A 62 -21.43 -11.79 1.63
C GLU A 62 -21.71 -11.70 3.14
N ASP A 63 -21.74 -12.83 3.83
CA ASP A 63 -22.00 -12.92 5.29
C ASP A 63 -20.73 -12.67 6.14
N GLN A 64 -19.56 -12.53 5.53
CA GLN A 64 -18.31 -12.32 6.25
C GLN A 64 -18.40 -11.04 7.10
N PHE A 65 -17.98 -11.09 8.37
CA PHE A 65 -17.91 -9.89 9.20
C PHE A 65 -16.89 -8.90 8.63
N ASN A 66 -17.36 -7.72 8.23
CA ASN A 66 -16.60 -6.63 7.64
C ASN A 66 -17.37 -5.32 7.78
N CYS A 67 -16.86 -4.23 7.18
CA CYS A 67 -17.50 -2.93 7.25
C CYS A 67 -18.92 -2.89 6.65
N VAL A 68 -19.14 -3.55 5.52
CA VAL A 68 -20.43 -3.59 4.82
C VAL A 68 -21.48 -4.32 5.67
N THR A 69 -21.12 -5.47 6.24
CA THR A 69 -22.06 -6.24 7.07
C THR A 69 -22.34 -5.53 8.39
N ALA A 70 -21.36 -4.86 9.00
CA ALA A 70 -21.57 -4.04 10.19
C ALA A 70 -22.49 -2.83 9.92
N LEU A 71 -22.30 -2.13 8.79
CA LEU A 71 -23.21 -1.05 8.37
C LEU A 71 -24.64 -1.58 8.16
N ALA A 72 -24.79 -2.74 7.52
CA ALA A 72 -26.09 -3.38 7.31
C ALA A 72 -26.78 -3.79 8.63
N ALA A 73 -25.98 -4.12 9.66
CA ALA A 73 -26.47 -4.44 11.01
C ALA A 73 -26.81 -3.20 11.86
N GLY A 74 -26.66 -1.98 11.33
CA GLY A 74 -27.02 -0.73 12.03
C GLY A 74 -25.86 -0.05 12.76
N ALA A 75 -24.61 -0.34 12.41
CA ALA A 75 -23.45 0.26 13.09
C ALA A 75 -23.39 1.80 12.99
N ASP A 76 -24.10 2.39 12.02
CA ASP A 76 -24.20 3.84 11.84
C ASP A 76 -25.62 4.42 12.10
N ASP A 77 -26.51 3.69 12.80
CA ASP A 77 -27.84 4.21 13.14
C ASP A 77 -27.75 5.52 13.97
N GLY A 78 -26.68 5.66 14.74
CA GLY A 78 -26.33 6.88 15.49
C GLY A 78 -25.70 8.01 14.68
N ASN A 79 -25.44 7.83 13.37
CA ASN A 79 -24.71 8.76 12.50
C ASN A 79 -23.33 9.18 13.07
N THR A 80 -22.54 8.21 13.54
CA THR A 80 -21.22 8.44 14.15
C THR A 80 -20.06 7.98 13.27
N VAL A 81 -20.32 7.14 12.26
CA VAL A 81 -19.31 6.54 11.39
C VAL A 81 -18.88 7.53 10.31
N LEU A 82 -17.61 7.90 10.34
CA LEU A 82 -16.98 8.73 9.31
C LEU A 82 -16.30 7.87 8.23
N THR A 83 -15.66 6.79 8.67
CA THR A 83 -14.85 5.93 7.82
C THR A 83 -14.98 4.47 8.24
N CYS A 84 -14.69 3.58 7.32
CA CYS A 84 -14.61 2.14 7.50
C CYS A 84 -13.19 1.68 7.27
N SER A 85 -12.69 0.83 8.17
CA SER A 85 -11.32 0.36 8.14
C SER A 85 -11.25 -1.15 8.08
N GLU A 86 -10.40 -1.64 7.20
CA GLU A 86 -9.98 -3.04 7.18
C GLU A 86 -8.44 -3.11 7.16
N HIS A 87 -7.90 -4.20 7.67
CA HIS A 87 -6.47 -4.47 7.72
C HIS A 87 -6.11 -5.51 6.68
N THR A 88 -4.86 -5.53 6.23
CA THR A 88 -4.43 -6.50 5.23
C THR A 88 -2.93 -6.79 5.31
N TYR A 89 -2.59 -8.07 5.19
CA TYR A 89 -1.22 -8.53 5.02
C TYR A 89 -1.17 -9.62 3.96
N GLN A 90 -0.57 -9.33 2.80
CA GLN A 90 -0.61 -10.23 1.63
C GLN A 90 -0.05 -11.63 1.92
N TYR A 91 0.90 -11.73 2.84
CA TYR A 91 1.48 -12.99 3.29
C TYR A 91 1.49 -13.09 4.81
N SER A 92 1.84 -14.26 5.33
CA SER A 92 1.90 -14.52 6.77
C SER A 92 3.00 -15.48 7.12
N VAL A 93 3.62 -15.28 8.29
CA VAL A 93 4.49 -16.27 8.94
C VAL A 93 3.88 -16.82 10.24
N CYS A 94 2.58 -16.63 10.45
CA CYS A 94 1.90 -17.12 11.64
C CYS A 94 1.80 -18.66 11.68
N ASP A 95 1.95 -19.34 10.55
CA ASP A 95 2.00 -20.80 10.44
C ASP A 95 2.98 -21.25 9.33
N PRO A 96 3.45 -22.52 9.38
CA PRO A 96 4.44 -23.03 8.42
C PRO A 96 4.00 -23.00 6.95
N THR A 97 2.71 -23.19 6.66
CA THR A 97 2.21 -23.27 5.27
C THR A 97 2.26 -21.89 4.62
N ARG A 98 1.73 -20.86 5.27
CA ARG A 98 1.82 -19.49 4.75
C ARG A 98 3.27 -18.98 4.78
N ALA A 99 4.04 -19.39 5.80
CA ALA A 99 5.46 -19.05 5.85
C ALA A 99 6.24 -19.62 4.65
N ALA A 100 5.87 -20.78 4.10
CA ALA A 100 6.58 -21.35 2.94
C ALA A 100 6.50 -20.46 1.68
N VAL A 101 5.40 -19.72 1.50
CA VAL A 101 5.13 -18.92 0.30
C VAL A 101 5.41 -17.43 0.46
N ALA A 102 5.68 -16.96 1.68
CA ALA A 102 6.04 -15.56 1.97
C ALA A 102 7.46 -15.19 1.48
N THR A 103 7.77 -15.35 0.19
CA THR A 103 9.11 -15.17 -0.39
C THR A 103 9.20 -13.86 -1.17
N LEU A 104 10.42 -13.34 -1.36
CA LEU A 104 10.63 -12.09 -2.10
C LEU A 104 10.08 -12.14 -3.55
N PRO A 105 10.29 -13.21 -4.35
CA PRO A 105 9.70 -13.32 -5.68
C PRO A 105 8.17 -13.45 -5.67
N ASN A 106 7.59 -13.90 -4.56
CA ASN A 106 6.15 -13.95 -4.41
C ASN A 106 5.56 -12.58 -4.07
N LEU A 107 6.24 -11.85 -3.18
CA LEU A 107 5.86 -10.53 -2.75
C LEU A 107 5.95 -9.49 -3.88
N VAL A 108 7.07 -9.43 -4.59
CA VAL A 108 7.35 -8.39 -5.59
C VAL A 108 6.81 -8.84 -6.95
N ASN A 109 5.49 -8.73 -7.12
CA ASN A 109 4.80 -9.08 -8.35
C ASN A 109 3.48 -8.30 -8.47
N HIS A 110 3.38 -7.40 -9.46
CA HIS A 110 2.22 -6.55 -9.64
C HIS A 110 0.94 -7.35 -9.85
N THR A 111 0.97 -8.38 -10.69
CA THR A 111 -0.20 -9.21 -10.98
C THR A 111 -0.76 -9.86 -9.69
N ARG A 112 0.11 -10.42 -8.85
CA ARG A 112 -0.34 -11.04 -7.59
C ARG A 112 -0.87 -10.02 -6.60
N LEU A 113 -0.21 -8.87 -6.50
CA LEU A 113 -0.62 -7.76 -5.65
C LEU A 113 -1.99 -7.21 -6.04
N ALA A 114 -2.20 -6.94 -7.33
CA ALA A 114 -3.45 -6.37 -7.79
C ALA A 114 -4.60 -7.38 -7.72
N GLN A 115 -4.36 -8.67 -8.00
CA GLN A 115 -5.35 -9.74 -7.73
C GLN A 115 -5.76 -9.80 -6.26
N TYR A 116 -4.81 -9.61 -5.35
CA TYR A 116 -5.07 -9.63 -3.92
C TYR A 116 -5.88 -8.41 -3.46
N LEU A 117 -5.47 -7.20 -3.84
CA LEU A 117 -6.21 -5.99 -3.47
C LEU A 117 -7.56 -5.85 -4.18
N ASP A 118 -7.75 -6.48 -5.34
CA ASP A 118 -9.04 -6.50 -6.03
C ASP A 118 -10.14 -7.20 -5.23
N LEU A 119 -9.78 -8.04 -4.25
CA LEU A 119 -10.73 -8.66 -3.32
C LEU A 119 -11.53 -7.61 -2.52
N TRP A 120 -10.98 -6.40 -2.32
CA TRP A 120 -11.65 -5.32 -1.61
C TRP A 120 -12.58 -4.46 -2.48
N GLN A 121 -12.52 -4.56 -3.80
CA GLN A 121 -13.30 -3.66 -4.66
C GLN A 121 -14.81 -3.64 -4.34
N PRO A 122 -15.50 -4.77 -4.11
CA PRO A 122 -16.92 -4.75 -3.73
C PRO A 122 -17.17 -3.96 -2.45
N ARG A 123 -16.31 -4.13 -1.43
CA ARG A 123 -16.41 -3.44 -0.15
C ARG A 123 -16.11 -1.95 -0.28
N ILE A 124 -15.07 -1.59 -1.03
CA ILE A 124 -14.72 -0.20 -1.34
C ILE A 124 -15.91 0.52 -1.98
N HIS A 125 -16.55 -0.09 -3.00
CA HIS A 125 -17.70 0.51 -3.67
C HIS A 125 -18.88 0.69 -2.72
N SER A 126 -19.26 -0.35 -1.98
CA SER A 126 -20.40 -0.31 -1.06
C SER A 126 -20.22 0.71 0.06
N VAL A 127 -19.05 0.74 0.70
CA VAL A 127 -18.74 1.69 1.78
C VAL A 127 -18.72 3.14 1.26
N ARG A 128 -18.20 3.36 0.06
CA ARG A 128 -18.18 4.70 -0.56
C ARG A 128 -19.57 5.19 -0.96
N GLU A 129 -20.44 4.29 -1.40
CA GLU A 129 -21.84 4.60 -1.71
C GLU A 129 -22.62 5.00 -0.44
N GLN A 130 -22.40 4.29 0.66
CA GLN A 130 -23.11 4.51 1.92
C GLN A 130 -22.60 5.73 2.70
N LEU A 131 -21.27 5.92 2.78
CA LEU A 131 -20.65 6.90 3.67
C LEU A 131 -19.93 8.06 2.94
N GLY A 132 -19.83 7.99 1.61
CA GLY A 132 -19.19 9.00 0.77
C GLY A 132 -17.80 8.63 0.24
N PRO A 133 -17.21 9.45 -0.65
CA PRO A 133 -16.03 9.06 -1.43
C PRO A 133 -14.75 8.86 -0.61
N ASP A 134 -14.62 9.35 0.61
CA ASP A 134 -13.36 9.24 1.38
C ASP A 134 -13.44 8.23 2.53
N SER A 135 -14.48 7.39 2.52
CA SER A 135 -14.90 6.61 3.68
C SER A 135 -14.18 5.27 3.83
N PHE A 136 -13.69 4.65 2.75
CA PHE A 136 -12.95 3.39 2.85
C PHE A 136 -11.45 3.64 3.03
N LEU A 137 -10.84 3.01 4.04
CA LEU A 137 -9.41 3.05 4.31
C LEU A 137 -8.87 1.67 4.70
N ILE A 138 -7.59 1.47 4.43
CA ILE A 138 -6.83 0.34 4.95
C ILE A 138 -6.09 0.83 6.20
N GLY A 139 -6.68 0.58 7.37
CA GLY A 139 -6.26 1.15 8.66
C GLY A 139 -4.96 0.56 9.22
N GLU A 140 -4.56 -0.58 8.70
CA GLU A 140 -3.30 -1.23 9.00
C GLU A 140 -2.92 -2.14 7.83
N PHE A 141 -1.70 -2.03 7.32
CA PHE A 141 -1.19 -3.03 6.39
C PHE A 141 0.32 -3.20 6.45
N ASN A 142 0.77 -4.37 6.02
CA ASN A 142 2.16 -4.58 5.64
C ASN A 142 2.31 -5.86 4.78
N SER A 143 3.55 -6.22 4.42
CA SER A 143 3.81 -7.33 3.48
C SER A 143 3.48 -8.71 4.05
N VAL A 144 3.88 -8.95 5.30
CA VAL A 144 3.88 -10.28 5.92
C VAL A 144 3.46 -10.12 7.39
N SER A 145 2.30 -10.67 7.77
CA SER A 145 1.81 -10.62 9.15
C SER A 145 2.68 -11.44 10.10
N CYS A 146 2.45 -11.29 11.40
CA CYS A 146 3.28 -11.91 12.44
C CYS A 146 4.74 -11.41 12.39
N SER A 147 4.89 -10.07 12.45
CA SER A 147 6.15 -9.33 12.59
C SER A 147 7.10 -9.35 11.39
N GLY A 148 6.61 -9.76 10.22
CA GLY A 148 7.40 -9.78 9.00
C GLY A 148 8.29 -11.01 8.86
N ARG A 149 8.91 -11.15 7.68
CA ARG A 149 9.86 -12.23 7.40
C ARG A 149 11.24 -11.69 7.05
N ALA A 150 12.27 -12.24 7.68
CA ALA A 150 13.66 -11.90 7.37
C ALA A 150 14.01 -12.21 5.91
N ASN A 151 14.81 -11.35 5.30
CA ASN A 151 15.18 -11.38 3.88
C ASN A 151 14.00 -11.21 2.91
N VAL A 152 12.86 -10.71 3.41
CA VAL A 152 11.69 -10.37 2.60
C VAL A 152 11.18 -9.00 3.04
N SER A 153 10.62 -8.92 4.24
CA SER A 153 10.00 -7.70 4.79
C SER A 153 10.99 -6.58 5.12
N ASN A 154 12.26 -6.91 5.34
CA ASN A 154 13.31 -5.95 5.69
C ASN A 154 14.24 -5.62 4.51
N THR A 155 13.79 -5.82 3.27
CA THR A 155 14.62 -5.68 2.05
C THR A 155 14.19 -4.51 1.16
N PHE A 156 14.96 -4.18 0.13
CA PHE A 156 14.57 -3.19 -0.88
C PHE A 156 13.37 -3.66 -1.73
N GLY A 157 13.19 -4.97 -1.91
CA GLY A 157 11.97 -5.49 -2.54
C GLY A 157 10.71 -5.19 -1.73
N GLN A 158 10.81 -5.06 -0.40
CA GLN A 158 9.71 -4.49 0.42
C GLN A 158 9.37 -3.06 -0.01
N ALA A 159 10.38 -2.23 -0.30
CA ALA A 159 10.16 -0.86 -0.74
C ALA A 159 9.41 -0.83 -2.08
N MET A 160 9.83 -1.67 -3.02
CA MET A 160 9.14 -1.83 -4.31
C MET A 160 7.69 -2.31 -4.15
N TRP A 161 7.46 -3.30 -3.27
CA TRP A 161 6.12 -3.78 -2.95
C TRP A 161 5.25 -2.72 -2.26
N LEU A 162 5.79 -1.97 -1.29
CA LEU A 162 5.06 -0.90 -0.61
C LEU A 162 4.67 0.23 -1.57
N LEU A 163 5.59 0.60 -2.47
CA LEU A 163 5.32 1.59 -3.51
C LEU A 163 4.17 1.12 -4.40
N ASP A 164 4.25 -0.09 -4.96
CA ASP A 164 3.21 -0.64 -5.83
C ASP A 164 1.87 -0.79 -5.09
N THR A 165 1.88 -1.29 -3.85
CA THR A 165 0.68 -1.48 -3.02
C THR A 165 -0.01 -0.15 -2.74
N THR A 166 0.76 0.88 -2.39
CA THR A 166 0.23 2.22 -2.07
C THR A 166 -0.40 2.86 -3.31
N LEU A 167 0.29 2.80 -4.45
CA LEU A 167 -0.22 3.36 -5.71
C LEU A 167 -1.44 2.57 -6.22
N TYR A 168 -1.41 1.23 -6.10
CA TYR A 168 -2.52 0.39 -6.52
C TYR A 168 -3.77 0.63 -5.68
N ALA A 169 -3.64 0.62 -4.35
CA ALA A 169 -4.74 0.89 -3.43
C ALA A 169 -5.42 2.25 -3.74
N ALA A 170 -4.62 3.30 -3.94
CA ALA A 170 -5.14 4.60 -4.33
C ALA A 170 -5.88 4.55 -5.68
N SER A 171 -5.37 3.79 -6.65
CA SER A 171 -6.01 3.63 -7.97
C SER A 171 -7.33 2.85 -7.94
N ILE A 172 -7.60 2.08 -6.88
CA ILE A 172 -8.87 1.39 -6.68
C ILE A 172 -9.72 2.07 -5.60
N ASN A 173 -9.52 3.39 -5.38
CA ASN A 173 -10.36 4.23 -4.53
C ASN A 173 -10.25 3.96 -3.02
N VAL A 174 -9.15 3.37 -2.55
CA VAL A 174 -8.79 3.38 -1.12
C VAL A 174 -8.29 4.78 -0.76
N SER A 175 -8.93 5.40 0.23
CA SER A 175 -8.69 6.82 0.53
C SER A 175 -7.40 7.05 1.32
N ARG A 176 -7.06 6.10 2.20
CA ARG A 176 -5.87 6.13 3.07
C ARG A 176 -5.38 4.72 3.32
N VAL A 177 -4.06 4.56 3.38
CA VAL A 177 -3.40 3.33 3.79
C VAL A 177 -2.43 3.66 4.92
N TYR A 178 -2.39 2.84 5.96
CA TYR A 178 -1.52 3.05 7.13
C TYR A 178 -0.55 1.88 7.30
N VAL A 179 0.72 2.08 6.98
CA VAL A 179 1.75 1.04 7.15
C VAL A 179 1.97 0.79 8.63
N HIS A 180 1.77 -0.45 9.04
CA HIS A 180 2.00 -0.84 10.42
C HIS A 180 3.48 -0.67 10.80
N GLN A 181 3.70 -0.04 11.95
CA GLN A 181 5.01 0.11 12.60
C GLN A 181 4.88 -0.40 14.03
N GLY A 182 5.91 -1.02 14.58
CA GLY A 182 5.96 -1.32 16.00
C GLY A 182 6.62 -2.64 16.36
N GLY A 183 6.27 -3.14 17.54
CA GLY A 183 6.76 -4.39 18.09
C GLY A 183 5.92 -5.61 17.68
N PRO A 184 6.37 -6.83 18.02
CA PRO A 184 5.68 -8.05 17.67
C PRO A 184 4.31 -8.17 18.36
N LEU A 185 3.33 -8.67 17.61
CA LEU A 185 1.94 -8.83 18.03
C LEU A 185 1.77 -9.83 19.19
N ALA A 186 0.63 -9.74 19.87
CA ALA A 186 0.21 -10.60 21.00
C ALA A 186 0.34 -12.11 20.74
N LEU A 187 0.20 -12.55 19.48
CA LEU A 187 0.27 -13.95 19.08
C LEU A 187 1.70 -14.52 19.08
N GLN A 188 2.72 -13.68 19.13
CA GLN A 188 4.13 -14.10 19.09
C GLN A 188 4.89 -13.81 20.38
N SER A 189 4.28 -13.07 21.32
CA SER A 189 4.92 -12.74 22.58
C SER A 189 3.90 -12.59 23.70
N SER A 190 4.09 -13.37 24.77
CA SER A 190 3.43 -13.15 26.06
C SER A 190 3.99 -11.94 26.83
N THR A 191 5.07 -11.33 26.34
CA THR A 191 5.66 -10.10 26.86
C THR A 191 5.50 -8.98 25.84
N GLN A 192 4.40 -8.24 25.94
CA GLN A 192 4.12 -7.01 25.19
C GLN A 192 4.96 -5.85 25.75
N LEU A 193 6.29 -5.97 25.64
CA LEU A 193 7.20 -4.87 25.99
C LEU A 193 7.51 -4.10 24.72
N ASN A 194 7.42 -2.77 24.78
CA ASN A 194 7.91 -1.87 23.72
C ASN A 194 9.43 -2.01 23.47
N HIS A 195 10.13 -2.89 24.21
CA HIS A 195 11.54 -3.24 24.06
C HIS A 195 11.75 -4.71 23.58
N GLY A 196 10.68 -5.46 23.30
CA GLY A 196 10.66 -6.89 22.95
C GLY A 196 10.94 -7.21 21.48
N GLY A 197 11.78 -6.41 20.81
CA GLY A 197 12.00 -6.46 19.36
C GLY A 197 11.00 -5.60 18.59
N LEU A 198 11.37 -5.19 17.38
CA LEU A 198 10.53 -4.45 16.45
C LEU A 198 10.29 -5.25 15.16
N SER A 199 9.11 -5.15 14.56
CA SER A 199 8.74 -5.91 13.36
C SER A 199 9.69 -5.62 12.19
N LEU A 200 10.01 -6.67 11.42
CA LEU A 200 10.98 -6.62 10.33
C LEU A 200 10.51 -5.76 9.15
N TYR A 201 9.23 -5.45 9.07
CA TYR A 201 8.64 -4.58 8.05
C TYR A 201 8.61 -3.10 8.43
N ASN A 202 9.16 -2.71 9.59
CA ASN A 202 9.18 -1.32 10.00
C ASN A 202 10.00 -0.48 9.03
N LEU A 203 9.60 0.77 8.81
CA LEU A 203 10.35 1.71 7.98
C LEU A 203 11.63 2.18 8.68
N TRP A 204 11.63 2.20 10.01
CA TRP A 204 12.80 2.49 10.85
C TRP A 204 12.66 1.85 12.23
N TYR A 205 13.78 1.70 12.92
CA TYR A 205 13.83 1.45 14.35
C TYR A 205 14.14 2.75 15.08
N PRO A 206 13.21 3.28 15.90
CA PRO A 206 13.43 4.52 16.64
C PRO A 206 14.34 4.34 17.87
N VAL A 207 14.52 3.10 18.32
CA VAL A 207 15.36 2.71 19.46
C VAL A 207 16.07 1.40 19.16
N ASP A 208 17.21 1.18 19.81
CA ASP A 208 17.87 -0.12 19.82
C ASP A 208 16.92 -1.17 20.41
N ASN A 209 16.84 -2.33 19.76
CA ASN A 209 15.94 -3.41 20.16
C ASN A 209 16.56 -4.78 19.82
N GLN A 210 15.87 -5.87 20.18
CA GLN A 210 16.36 -7.23 19.99
C GLN A 210 16.61 -7.60 18.51
N ASN A 211 15.95 -6.92 17.57
CA ASN A 211 16.08 -7.17 16.13
C ASN A 211 17.08 -6.22 15.44
N GLY A 212 17.68 -5.26 16.16
CA GLY A 212 18.73 -4.41 15.60
C GLY A 212 18.85 -3.03 16.25
N PRO A 213 19.90 -2.26 15.88
CA PRO A 213 20.11 -0.91 16.35
C PRO A 213 19.11 0.09 15.73
N ILE A 214 19.11 1.32 16.21
CA ILE A 214 18.48 2.46 15.51
C ILE A 214 18.96 2.49 14.06
N GLN A 215 18.02 2.38 13.12
CA GLN A 215 18.31 2.36 11.68
C GLN A 215 17.07 2.69 10.86
N VAL A 216 17.28 3.19 9.64
CA VAL A 216 16.25 3.29 8.60
C VAL A 216 16.33 2.04 7.72
N PHE A 217 15.19 1.48 7.32
CA PHE A 217 15.12 0.36 6.38
C PHE A 217 14.91 0.84 4.94
N PRO A 218 15.30 0.03 3.93
CA PRO A 218 15.06 0.35 2.52
C PRO A 218 13.62 0.78 2.23
N ALA A 219 12.64 0.14 2.89
CA ALA A 219 11.21 0.44 2.78
C ALA A 219 10.84 1.92 2.97
N TYR A 220 11.60 2.69 3.77
CA TYR A 220 11.38 4.13 3.96
C TYR A 220 11.41 4.92 2.64
N SER A 221 12.26 4.50 1.70
CA SER A 221 12.42 5.15 0.40
C SER A 221 11.17 5.10 -0.49
N ALA A 222 10.31 4.10 -0.31
CA ALA A 222 9.01 4.03 -0.99
C ALA A 222 8.14 5.24 -0.66
N TYR A 223 8.17 5.69 0.61
CA TYR A 223 7.39 6.86 1.04
C TYR A 223 8.01 8.19 0.64
N LEU A 224 9.31 8.25 0.38
CA LEU A 224 9.92 9.42 -0.26
C LEU A 224 9.39 9.58 -1.69
N PHE A 225 9.36 8.48 -2.45
CA PHE A 225 8.75 8.45 -3.78
C PHE A 225 7.28 8.88 -3.73
N VAL A 226 6.46 8.24 -2.90
CA VAL A 226 5.01 8.54 -2.80
C VAL A 226 4.77 9.99 -2.40
N SER A 227 5.53 10.50 -1.41
CA SER A 227 5.38 11.89 -0.96
C SER A 227 5.65 12.89 -2.07
N GLU A 228 6.63 12.61 -2.94
CA GLU A 228 6.98 13.48 -4.04
C GLU A 228 6.03 13.36 -5.25
N ALA A 229 5.55 12.13 -5.52
CA ALA A 229 4.52 11.89 -6.52
C ALA A 229 3.25 12.68 -6.19
N ILE A 230 2.80 12.64 -4.93
CA ILE A 230 1.63 13.41 -4.44
C ILE A 230 1.96 14.92 -4.38
N GLY A 231 3.12 15.27 -3.84
CA GLY A 231 3.53 16.66 -3.63
C GLY A 231 2.55 17.40 -2.71
N TYR A 232 2.14 18.60 -3.14
CA TYR A 232 1.19 19.45 -2.41
C TYR A 232 -0.23 19.43 -2.97
N SER A 233 -0.47 18.59 -3.99
CA SER A 233 -1.75 18.55 -4.67
C SER A 233 -2.86 18.04 -3.74
N ARG A 234 -4.06 18.60 -3.93
CA ARG A 234 -5.31 18.15 -3.28
C ARG A 234 -6.35 17.65 -4.29
N SER A 235 -5.98 17.64 -5.56
CA SER A 235 -6.83 17.30 -6.71
C SER A 235 -6.21 16.18 -7.56
N LEU A 236 -5.06 15.64 -7.13
CA LEU A 236 -4.37 14.57 -7.83
C LEU A 236 -5.24 13.33 -7.89
N LYS A 237 -5.50 12.86 -9.11
CA LYS A 237 -6.15 11.59 -9.40
C LYS A 237 -5.09 10.63 -9.94
N ILE A 238 -5.21 9.36 -9.61
CA ILE A 238 -4.26 8.32 -10.00
C ILE A 238 -4.99 7.21 -10.75
N ALA A 239 -4.34 6.68 -11.79
CA ALA A 239 -4.75 5.44 -12.43
C ALA A 239 -3.54 4.55 -12.69
N ASN A 240 -3.69 3.24 -12.48
CA ASN A 240 -2.75 2.27 -13.02
C ASN A 240 -3.04 2.11 -14.53
N ILE A 241 -2.07 2.51 -15.35
CA ILE A 241 -2.14 2.58 -16.82
C ILE A 241 -1.74 1.25 -17.45
N PHE A 242 -0.70 0.59 -16.92
CA PHE A 242 -0.22 -0.70 -17.39
C PHE A 242 -0.16 -1.66 -16.19
N PRO A 243 -0.70 -2.89 -16.31
CA PRO A 243 -1.07 -3.61 -17.54
C PRO A 243 -2.44 -3.27 -18.15
N GLY A 244 -3.21 -2.38 -17.53
CA GLY A 244 -4.41 -1.77 -18.10
C GLY A 244 -5.70 -2.13 -17.35
N ARG A 245 -6.66 -1.21 -17.31
CA ARG A 245 -7.88 -1.34 -16.50
C ARG A 245 -9.06 -1.93 -17.27
N GLN A 246 -9.76 -2.87 -16.64
CA GLN A 246 -11.02 -3.45 -17.09
C GLN A 246 -12.23 -2.60 -16.71
N ALA A 247 -13.38 -2.89 -17.33
CA ALA A 247 -14.67 -2.27 -16.99
C ALA A 247 -15.12 -2.56 -15.55
N ASN A 248 -14.72 -3.68 -14.96
CA ASN A 248 -15.02 -4.03 -13.56
C ASN A 248 -14.08 -3.34 -12.54
N GLY A 249 -13.18 -2.47 -13.00
CA GLY A 249 -12.24 -1.74 -12.15
C GLY A 249 -10.92 -2.47 -11.87
N SER A 250 -10.78 -3.76 -12.17
CA SER A 250 -9.52 -4.53 -12.01
C SER A 250 -8.49 -4.14 -13.07
N THR A 251 -7.20 -4.18 -12.74
CA THR A 251 -6.12 -3.91 -13.71
C THR A 251 -5.51 -5.16 -14.34
N ILE A 252 -6.07 -6.34 -14.09
CA ILE A 252 -5.51 -7.61 -14.58
C ILE A 252 -6.56 -8.37 -15.37
N THR A 253 -6.28 -8.70 -16.63
CA THR A 253 -7.13 -9.60 -17.44
C THR A 253 -6.52 -10.99 -17.63
N THR A 254 -7.36 -11.99 -17.86
CA THR A 254 -6.97 -13.29 -18.43
C THR A 254 -6.95 -13.28 -19.98
N ALA A 255 -7.52 -12.26 -20.63
CA ALA A 255 -7.75 -12.23 -22.08
C ALA A 255 -6.84 -11.25 -22.88
N GLY A 256 -5.99 -10.49 -22.18
CA GLY A 256 -4.96 -9.61 -22.76
C GLY A 256 -3.97 -9.18 -21.67
N GLY A 257 -3.66 -10.12 -20.78
CA GLY A 257 -3.15 -9.90 -19.43
C GLY A 257 -1.82 -9.18 -19.32
N ASP A 258 -1.33 -9.10 -18.09
CA ASP A 258 0.01 -8.63 -17.79
C ASP A 258 1.06 -9.50 -18.50
N ILE A 259 1.46 -9.08 -19.70
CA ILE A 259 2.48 -9.75 -20.50
C ILE A 259 3.88 -9.67 -19.90
N SER A 260 4.06 -8.81 -18.87
CA SER A 260 5.30 -8.73 -18.11
C SER A 260 5.37 -9.76 -16.98
N ALA A 261 4.34 -10.60 -16.82
CA ALA A 261 4.27 -11.58 -15.74
C ALA A 261 4.37 -10.96 -14.33
N GLY A 262 3.84 -9.76 -14.13
CA GLY A 262 3.88 -9.03 -12.85
C GLY A 262 5.12 -8.17 -12.67
N GLN A 263 5.97 -8.03 -13.69
CA GLN A 263 7.24 -7.32 -13.57
C GLN A 263 7.12 -5.82 -13.83
N ILE A 264 6.14 -5.35 -14.59
CA ILE A 264 6.03 -3.94 -14.96
C ILE A 264 4.68 -3.39 -14.51
N SER A 265 4.71 -2.27 -13.79
CA SER A 265 3.51 -1.47 -13.52
C SER A 265 3.78 0.00 -13.81
N VAL A 266 2.77 0.67 -14.36
CA VAL A 266 2.82 2.10 -14.68
C VAL A 266 1.61 2.80 -14.09
N TYR A 267 1.83 3.88 -13.36
CA TYR A 267 0.79 4.72 -12.81
C TYR A 267 0.88 6.12 -13.41
N GLY A 268 -0.25 6.69 -13.79
CA GLY A 268 -0.35 8.10 -14.16
C GLY A 268 -1.06 8.90 -13.08
N PHE A 269 -0.65 10.15 -12.98
CA PHE A 269 -1.24 11.13 -12.06
C PHE A 269 -1.77 12.30 -12.87
N TRP A 270 -3.00 12.73 -12.61
CA TRP A 270 -3.64 13.88 -13.24
C TRP A 270 -4.01 14.89 -12.17
N ASP A 271 -3.72 16.16 -12.38
CA ASP A 271 -4.14 17.22 -11.49
C ASP A 271 -5.11 18.17 -12.21
N GLU A 272 -6.38 18.10 -11.84
CA GLU A 272 -7.44 18.91 -12.46
C GLU A 272 -7.27 20.42 -12.24
N LEU A 273 -6.55 20.83 -11.19
CA LEU A 273 -6.32 22.25 -10.90
C LEU A 273 -5.10 22.80 -11.63
N GLU A 274 -4.07 21.98 -11.87
CA GLU A 274 -2.89 22.38 -12.62
C GLU A 274 -3.11 22.29 -14.14
N ASN A 275 -3.85 21.28 -14.59
CA ASN A 275 -4.20 21.10 -15.99
C ASN A 275 -5.70 20.77 -16.17
N PRO A 276 -6.55 21.78 -16.45
CA PRO A 276 -7.99 21.55 -16.64
C PRO A 276 -8.32 20.76 -17.92
N ASN A 277 -7.36 20.59 -18.84
CA ASN A 277 -7.49 19.72 -20.00
C ASN A 277 -6.77 18.39 -19.73
N LEU A 278 -7.53 17.43 -19.19
CA LEU A 278 -7.05 16.13 -18.64
C LEU A 278 -6.57 15.10 -19.67
N ASP A 279 -6.24 15.50 -20.89
CA ASP A 279 -5.89 14.55 -21.96
C ASP A 279 -4.61 13.76 -21.67
N TYR A 280 -3.77 14.26 -20.75
CA TYR A 280 -2.49 13.68 -20.38
C TYR A 280 -2.24 13.77 -18.87
N PRO A 281 -1.54 12.79 -18.26
CA PRO A 281 -1.11 12.91 -16.87
C PRO A 281 -0.13 14.08 -16.69
N SER A 282 0.08 14.57 -15.47
CA SER A 282 1.16 15.51 -15.11
C SER A 282 2.41 14.79 -14.61
N LYS A 283 2.27 13.54 -14.14
CA LYS A 283 3.38 12.69 -13.70
C LYS A 283 3.12 11.24 -14.04
N LEU A 284 4.19 10.45 -14.13
CA LEU A 284 4.13 8.99 -14.24
C LEU A 284 5.03 8.35 -13.19
N ALA A 285 4.58 7.24 -12.58
CA ALA A 285 5.43 6.33 -11.84
C ALA A 285 5.63 5.05 -12.66
N LEU A 286 6.89 4.72 -12.96
CA LEU A 286 7.28 3.55 -13.73
C LEU A 286 8.01 2.59 -12.81
N LEU A 287 7.48 1.38 -12.62
CA LEU A 287 8.04 0.38 -11.72
C LEU A 287 8.51 -0.83 -12.55
N ASN A 288 9.75 -1.24 -12.31
CA ASN A 288 10.26 -2.54 -12.74
C ASN A 288 10.48 -3.43 -11.50
N LEU A 289 9.52 -4.31 -11.29
CA LEU A 289 9.40 -5.32 -10.25
C LEU A 289 10.08 -6.64 -10.62
N GLU A 290 10.75 -6.73 -11.77
CA GLU A 290 11.65 -7.85 -12.04
C GLU A 290 12.70 -7.94 -10.91
N ILE A 291 12.78 -9.09 -10.25
CA ILE A 291 13.73 -9.29 -9.17
C ILE A 291 15.13 -9.40 -9.75
N TYR A 292 16.01 -8.53 -9.26
CA TYR A 292 17.45 -8.65 -9.41
C TYR A 292 18.08 -8.50 -8.03
N ASN A 293 18.83 -9.50 -7.59
CA ASN A 293 19.51 -9.46 -6.29
C ASN A 293 20.96 -8.97 -6.43
N GLN A 294 21.47 -8.29 -5.41
CA GLN A 294 22.86 -7.82 -5.39
C GLN A 294 23.89 -8.96 -5.45
N THR A 295 23.43 -10.18 -5.15
CA THR A 295 24.22 -11.42 -5.18
C THR A 295 24.32 -12.03 -6.58
N GLU A 296 23.54 -11.53 -7.54
CA GLU A 296 23.60 -11.99 -8.93
C GLU A 296 24.86 -11.48 -9.63
N THR A 297 25.37 -12.31 -10.55
CA THR A 297 26.58 -12.02 -11.34
C THR A 297 26.28 -11.75 -12.81
N THR A 298 25.02 -11.95 -13.23
CA THR A 298 24.53 -11.62 -14.56
C THR A 298 24.33 -10.11 -14.70
N PRO A 299 24.41 -9.55 -15.92
CA PRO A 299 24.02 -8.17 -16.14
C PRO A 299 22.60 -7.92 -15.66
N ARG A 300 22.40 -6.83 -14.91
CA ARG A 300 21.08 -6.41 -14.44
C ARG A 300 20.15 -6.17 -15.64
N PRO A 301 18.99 -6.84 -15.72
CA PRO A 301 18.03 -6.58 -16.78
C PRO A 301 17.50 -5.14 -16.73
N ASN A 302 17.07 -4.62 -17.87
CA ASN A 302 16.38 -3.35 -17.98
C ASN A 302 15.20 -3.47 -18.95
N VAL A 303 14.23 -2.57 -18.81
CA VAL A 303 13.13 -2.39 -19.75
C VAL A 303 13.11 -0.95 -20.25
N THR A 304 12.74 -0.74 -21.51
CA THR A 304 12.45 0.60 -22.03
C THR A 304 10.95 0.80 -22.07
N ILE A 305 10.45 1.80 -21.34
CA ILE A 305 9.05 2.20 -21.34
C ILE A 305 8.92 3.45 -22.20
N ASP A 306 8.14 3.36 -23.28
CA ASP A 306 7.85 4.50 -24.16
C ASP A 306 6.60 5.23 -23.66
N ILE A 307 6.82 6.42 -23.09
CA ILE A 307 5.79 7.29 -22.54
C ILE A 307 5.35 8.38 -23.52
N SER A 308 5.83 8.36 -24.77
CA SER A 308 5.59 9.45 -25.74
C SER A 308 4.10 9.72 -25.99
N ALA A 309 3.24 8.71 -25.83
CA ALA A 309 1.80 8.83 -25.97
C ALA A 309 1.14 9.63 -24.82
N PHE A 310 1.82 9.76 -23.68
CA PHE A 310 1.34 10.48 -22.49
C PHE A 310 1.93 11.88 -22.36
N LEU A 311 2.74 12.33 -23.33
CA LEU A 311 3.35 13.66 -23.31
C LEU A 311 2.49 14.66 -24.08
N PRO A 312 2.34 15.92 -23.59
CA PRO A 312 1.51 16.93 -24.25
C PRO A 312 2.00 17.30 -25.65
N PHE A 313 3.30 17.20 -25.91
CA PHE A 313 3.88 17.47 -27.22
C PHE A 313 5.11 16.59 -27.50
N LYS A 314 5.39 16.41 -28.80
CA LYS A 314 6.55 15.67 -29.27
C LYS A 314 7.83 16.33 -28.78
N ASN A 315 8.76 15.50 -28.29
CA ASN A 315 10.03 15.92 -27.72
C ASN A 315 9.92 16.81 -26.46
N GLN A 316 8.81 16.74 -25.71
CA GLN A 316 8.72 17.32 -24.37
C GLN A 316 9.91 16.85 -23.52
N GLU A 317 10.64 17.79 -22.94
CA GLU A 317 11.64 17.46 -21.93
C GLU A 317 10.92 16.97 -20.68
N VAL A 318 11.33 15.82 -20.16
CA VAL A 318 10.82 15.26 -18.91
C VAL A 318 11.98 15.05 -17.95
N THR A 319 11.70 15.29 -16.68
CA THR A 319 12.64 15.08 -15.57
C THR A 319 12.37 13.72 -14.92
N LEU A 320 13.44 12.98 -14.65
CA LEU A 320 13.39 11.68 -14.00
C LEU A 320 14.06 11.75 -12.63
N ARG A 321 13.41 11.16 -11.63
CA ARG A 321 14.02 10.83 -10.34
C ARG A 321 13.87 9.34 -10.08
N ARG A 322 14.97 8.70 -9.68
CA ARG A 322 15.06 7.24 -9.56
C ARG A 322 15.06 6.77 -8.12
N LEU A 323 14.35 5.68 -7.88
CA LEU A 323 14.41 4.87 -6.67
C LEU A 323 15.21 3.60 -6.99
N GLN A 324 16.39 3.46 -6.39
CA GLN A 324 17.35 2.41 -6.75
C GLN A 324 18.02 1.79 -5.53
N ALA A 325 18.47 0.55 -5.71
CA ALA A 325 19.41 -0.15 -4.84
C ALA A 325 20.22 -1.16 -5.69
N PRO A 326 21.35 -1.71 -5.19
CA PRO A 326 22.11 -2.78 -5.85
C PRO A 326 21.28 -4.04 -6.18
N GLY A 327 20.20 -4.30 -5.44
CA GLY A 327 19.27 -5.38 -5.70
C GLY A 327 18.09 -5.39 -4.73
N ALA A 328 17.09 -6.22 -5.00
CA ALA A 328 15.89 -6.36 -4.19
C ALA A 328 16.18 -6.94 -2.79
N ASP A 329 17.21 -7.75 -2.61
CA ASP A 329 17.61 -8.38 -1.35
C ASP A 329 18.41 -7.47 -0.39
N VAL A 330 18.71 -6.23 -0.81
CA VAL A 330 19.41 -5.25 0.02
C VAL A 330 18.61 -4.97 1.29
N MET A 331 19.21 -5.17 2.46
CA MET A 331 18.55 -4.91 3.77
C MET A 331 18.94 -3.59 4.41
N THR A 332 19.96 -2.92 3.88
CA THR A 332 20.51 -1.70 4.48
C THR A 332 20.13 -0.48 3.66
N SER A 333 19.55 0.52 4.32
CA SER A 333 19.12 1.77 3.67
C SER A 333 20.27 2.58 3.07
N ASN A 334 21.50 2.41 3.55
CA ASN A 334 22.67 3.13 3.03
C ASN A 334 23.05 2.80 1.59
N LEU A 335 22.52 1.70 1.04
CA LEU A 335 22.67 1.29 -0.35
C LEU A 335 21.43 1.62 -1.19
N THR A 336 20.38 2.18 -0.58
CA THR A 336 19.16 2.61 -1.25
C THR A 336 19.24 4.10 -1.52
N THR A 337 18.86 4.53 -2.73
CA THR A 337 18.82 5.94 -3.10
C THR A 337 17.46 6.35 -3.64
N TRP A 338 17.05 7.57 -3.28
CA TRP A 338 15.96 8.31 -3.92
C TRP A 338 16.54 9.57 -4.54
N ALA A 339 16.39 9.74 -5.86
CA ALA A 339 16.94 10.85 -6.63
C ALA A 339 18.45 11.06 -6.35
N GLY A 340 19.22 9.97 -6.29
CA GLY A 340 20.65 9.99 -6.00
C GLY A 340 21.04 10.19 -4.52
N GLN A 341 20.08 10.47 -3.65
CA GLN A 341 20.32 10.72 -2.22
C GLN A 341 20.05 9.49 -1.36
N ASN A 342 20.87 9.27 -0.34
CA ASN A 342 20.69 8.25 0.70
C ASN A 342 20.01 8.86 1.94
N PHE A 343 19.18 8.08 2.62
CA PHE A 343 18.41 8.48 3.81
C PHE A 343 18.65 7.57 5.03
N ALA A 344 19.78 6.86 5.10
CA ALA A 344 20.08 5.92 6.18
C ALA A 344 20.04 6.50 7.60
N SER A 345 20.26 7.81 7.74
CA SER A 345 20.15 8.55 9.01
C SER A 345 18.79 9.21 9.24
N GLY A 346 17.82 9.01 8.34
CA GLY A 346 16.54 9.72 8.30
C GLY A 346 16.61 11.10 7.64
N VAL A 347 17.81 11.55 7.24
CA VAL A 347 18.02 12.83 6.56
C VAL A 347 18.75 12.59 5.24
N ALA A 348 18.43 13.38 4.21
CA ALA A 348 19.06 13.28 2.90
C ALA A 348 20.58 13.49 3.00
N SER A 349 21.33 12.63 2.32
CA SER A 349 22.78 12.70 2.16
C SER A 349 23.17 12.45 0.72
N GLY A 350 24.09 13.26 0.19
CA GLY A 350 24.50 13.25 -1.21
C GLY A 350 23.76 14.28 -2.08
N PRO A 351 24.22 14.48 -3.33
CA PRO A 351 23.59 15.41 -4.26
C PRO A 351 22.24 14.89 -4.74
N LEU A 352 21.29 15.79 -4.92
CA LEU A 352 20.08 15.51 -5.70
C LEU A 352 20.48 15.28 -7.16
N VAL A 353 19.98 14.19 -7.74
CA VAL A 353 20.22 13.81 -9.14
C VAL A 353 18.89 13.76 -9.87
N GLU A 354 18.84 14.52 -10.96
CA GLU A 354 17.74 14.55 -11.91
C GLU A 354 18.29 14.26 -13.30
N GLU A 355 17.60 13.40 -14.05
CA GLU A 355 17.92 13.13 -15.44
C GLU A 355 16.90 13.81 -16.33
N ILE A 356 17.36 14.44 -17.42
CA ILE A 356 16.48 15.07 -18.40
C ILE A 356 16.56 14.27 -19.70
N ILE A 357 15.40 13.87 -20.22
CA ILE A 357 15.28 13.23 -21.53
C ILE A 357 14.21 13.93 -22.36
N SER A 358 14.32 13.87 -23.68
CA SER A 358 13.30 14.39 -24.62
C SER A 358 12.78 13.32 -25.58
N THR A 359 13.25 12.08 -25.46
CA THR A 359 12.86 10.99 -26.37
C THR A 359 11.52 10.35 -26.02
N GLY A 360 11.01 10.58 -24.81
CA GLY A 360 9.87 9.86 -24.25
C GLY A 360 10.17 8.38 -23.95
N LYS A 361 11.42 7.93 -24.02
CA LYS A 361 11.82 6.54 -23.76
C LYS A 361 12.61 6.47 -22.47
N VAL A 362 12.03 5.87 -21.44
CA VAL A 362 12.63 5.75 -20.11
C VAL A 362 13.15 4.33 -19.92
N GLU A 363 14.44 4.19 -19.67
CA GLU A 363 15.04 2.92 -19.25
C GLU A 363 14.84 2.73 -17.74
N VAL A 364 14.36 1.56 -17.33
CA VAL A 364 14.13 1.18 -15.93
C VAL A 364 14.76 -0.18 -15.65
N GLU A 365 15.78 -0.20 -14.79
CA GLU A 365 16.47 -1.42 -14.37
C GLU A 365 15.58 -2.30 -13.51
N ALA A 366 15.79 -3.61 -13.55
CA ALA A 366 15.15 -4.58 -12.66
C ALA A 366 15.31 -4.19 -11.19
N SER A 367 14.23 -4.28 -10.40
CA SER A 367 14.19 -3.85 -9.01
C SER A 367 14.55 -2.36 -8.87
N SER A 368 13.82 -1.51 -9.58
CA SER A 368 13.90 -0.06 -9.47
C SER A 368 12.60 0.62 -9.90
N ALA A 369 12.42 1.89 -9.51
CA ALA A 369 11.30 2.71 -9.97
C ALA A 369 11.78 4.09 -10.42
N VAL A 370 10.98 4.76 -11.26
CA VAL A 370 11.23 6.10 -11.76
C VAL A 370 9.98 6.94 -11.62
N LEU A 371 10.10 8.12 -11.01
CA LEU A 371 9.10 9.18 -11.10
C LEU A 371 9.47 10.08 -12.27
N VAL A 372 8.53 10.28 -13.17
CA VAL A 372 8.65 11.14 -14.35
C VAL A 372 7.68 12.29 -14.24
N TYR A 373 8.14 13.51 -14.51
CA TYR A 373 7.32 14.72 -14.47
C TYR A 373 7.87 15.77 -15.43
N TRP A 374 7.06 16.75 -15.80
CA TRP A 374 7.38 17.78 -16.79
C TRP A 374 6.67 19.11 -16.53
#